data_AF-A0A4Y2CFT2-F1
#
_entry.id   AF-A0A4Y2CFT2-F1
#
_cell.length_a   1.000
_cell.length_b   1.000
_cell.length_c   1.000
_cell.angle_alpha   90.00
_cell.angle_beta   90.00
_cell.angle_gamma   90.00
#
_symmetry.space_group_name_H-M   'P 1'
#
loop_
_entity.id
_entity.type
_entity.pdbx_description
1 polymer ?
#
loop_
_entity_poly.entity_id
_entity_poly.type
_entity_poly.pdbx_seq_one_letter_code
_entity_poly.pdbx_strand_id
1 'polypeptide(L)'
;MPAFHTLPVIYTKAREIVAAAPEGSDLSKIGIRLGGFHLLSSFFGAFGYIMQGSSIKEGLSLIYAPNSLVKMLTGHAYARSVRAHTLLHLTLATIISKELVINDDMHSCKSSKHY
;
A
#
# COMPACT_ATOMS: atom_id res chain seq x y z
N MET A 1 -15.24 4.67 6.24
CA MET A 1 -14.94 3.32 6.76
C MET A 1 -13.57 3.39 7.43
N PRO A 2 -13.44 3.11 8.74
CA PRO A 2 -12.16 3.28 9.43
C PRO A 2 -11.26 2.06 9.13
N ALA A 3 -10.14 2.29 8.45
CA ALA A 3 -9.18 1.27 8.06
C ALA A 3 -8.32 0.70 9.20
N PHE A 4 -8.53 1.16 10.44
CA PHE A 4 -7.70 0.80 11.58
C PHE A 4 -8.22 -0.37 12.43
N HIS A 5 -9.39 -0.93 12.11
CA HIS A 5 -9.95 -2.06 12.87
C HIS A 5 -9.39 -3.44 12.46
N THR A 6 -8.32 -3.48 11.64
CA THR A 6 -7.69 -4.72 11.15
C THR A 6 -6.30 -5.00 11.76
N LEU A 7 -5.82 -4.18 12.71
CA LEU A 7 -4.78 -4.68 13.61
C LEU A 7 -5.37 -5.85 14.41
N PRO A 8 -4.67 -6.98 14.58
CA PRO A 8 -5.20 -8.07 15.37
C PRO A 8 -5.48 -7.53 16.76
N VAL A 9 -6.73 -7.66 17.20
CA VAL A 9 -7.21 -7.22 18.51
C VAL A 9 -6.21 -7.64 19.61
N ILE A 10 -5.59 -8.82 19.47
CA ILE A 10 -4.59 -9.36 20.39
C ILE A 10 -3.29 -8.52 20.45
N TYR A 11 -2.75 -8.07 19.31
CA TYR A 11 -1.51 -7.28 19.30
C TYR A 11 -1.74 -5.92 19.96
N THR A 12 -2.83 -5.24 19.60
CA THR A 12 -3.18 -3.95 20.19
C THR A 12 -3.46 -4.09 21.68
N LYS A 13 -4.19 -5.13 22.10
CA LYS A 13 -4.45 -5.39 23.52
C LYS A 13 -3.19 -5.74 24.30
N ALA A 14 -2.30 -6.55 23.74
CA ALA A 14 -1.00 -6.80 24.35
C ALA A 14 -0.21 -5.48 24.50
N ARG A 15 -0.22 -4.62 23.46
CA ARG A 15 0.46 -3.32 23.48
C ARG A 15 -0.09 -2.39 24.55
N GLU A 16 -1.40 -2.37 24.75
CA GLU A 16 -2.06 -1.63 25.82
C GLU A 16 -1.65 -2.16 27.20
N ILE A 17 -1.60 -3.49 27.39
CA ILE A 17 -1.18 -4.12 28.65
C ILE A 17 0.27 -3.76 29.01
N VAL A 18 1.20 -3.85 28.04
CA VAL A 18 2.61 -3.49 28.27
C VAL A 18 2.76 -1.99 28.49
N ALA A 19 1.97 -1.15 27.83
CA ALA A 19 2.00 0.30 28.04
C ALA A 19 1.44 0.73 29.40
N ALA A 20 0.51 -0.05 29.97
CA ALA A 20 -0.05 0.19 31.30
C ALA A 20 0.79 -0.44 32.44
N ALA A 21 1.86 -1.17 32.12
CA ALA A 21 2.69 -1.84 33.11
C ALA A 21 3.56 -0.82 33.88
N PRO A 22 3.75 -0.98 35.21
CA PRO A 22 4.65 -0.13 35.99
C PRO A 22 6.08 -0.16 35.45
N GLU A 23 6.78 0.98 35.50
CA GLU A 23 8.18 1.06 35.09
C GLU A 23 9.05 0.07 35.89
N GLY A 24 9.93 -0.64 35.19
CA GLY A 24 10.83 -1.64 35.79
C GLY A 24 10.21 -3.02 36.04
N SER A 25 8.89 -3.17 35.89
CA SER A 25 8.21 -4.47 35.97
C SER A 25 8.65 -5.42 34.85
N ASP A 26 8.54 -6.73 35.07
CA ASP A 26 8.89 -7.71 34.05
C ASP A 26 8.00 -7.62 32.80
N LEU A 27 6.75 -7.19 32.98
CA LEU A 27 5.82 -6.90 31.89
C LEU A 27 6.29 -5.74 30.99
N SER A 28 6.85 -4.67 31.58
CA SER A 28 7.35 -3.52 30.82
C SER A 28 8.54 -3.86 29.90
N LYS A 29 9.26 -4.95 30.20
CA LYS A 29 10.41 -5.43 29.44
C LYS A 29 10.02 -6.33 28.26
N ILE A 30 8.75 -6.71 28.13
CA ILE A 30 8.29 -7.63 27.09
C ILE A 30 8.17 -6.91 25.75
N GLY A 31 8.94 -7.37 24.77
CA GLY A 31 8.81 -6.97 23.37
C GLY A 31 7.66 -7.69 22.68
N ILE A 32 6.63 -6.95 22.27
CA ILE A 32 5.46 -7.52 21.58
C ILE A 32 5.72 -7.55 20.07
N ARG A 33 5.58 -8.74 19.47
CA ARG A 33 5.72 -8.91 18.03
C ARG A 33 4.38 -9.23 17.39
N LEU A 34 4.09 -8.53 16.30
CA LEU A 34 2.98 -8.88 15.42
C LEU A 34 3.39 -10.10 14.57
N GLY A 35 2.55 -11.14 14.53
CA GLY A 35 2.79 -12.30 13.68
C GLY A 35 2.90 -11.91 12.21
N GLY A 36 3.77 -12.57 11.44
CA GLY A 36 4.08 -12.16 10.05
C GLY A 36 2.87 -12.12 9.12
N PHE A 37 1.94 -13.07 9.25
CA PHE A 37 0.69 -13.07 8.49
C PHE A 37 -0.17 -11.84 8.80
N HIS A 38 -0.26 -11.46 10.08
CA HIS A 38 -1.01 -10.30 10.50
C HIS A 38 -0.37 -8.99 10.07
N LEU A 39 0.96 -8.89 10.18
CA LEU A 39 1.72 -7.72 9.71
C LEU A 39 1.45 -7.47 8.22
N LEU A 40 1.44 -8.53 7.42
CA LEU A 40 1.24 -8.45 5.99
C LEU A 40 -0.22 -8.15 5.62
N SER A 41 -1.19 -8.72 6.33
CA SER A 41 -2.61 -8.38 6.16
C SER A 41 -2.89 -6.92 6.54
N SER A 42 -2.31 -6.44 7.64
CA SER A 42 -2.40 -5.03 8.07
C SER A 42 -1.76 -4.09 7.04
N PHE A 43 -0.61 -4.45 6.47
CA PHE A 43 0.02 -3.69 5.38
C PHE A 43 -0.91 -3.50 4.17
N PHE A 44 -1.54 -4.58 3.69
CA PHE A 44 -2.46 -4.49 2.55
C PHE A 44 -3.77 -3.76 2.89
N GLY A 45 -4.23 -3.85 4.14
CA GLY A 45 -5.33 -3.01 4.64
C GLY A 45 -4.98 -1.52 4.59
N ALA A 46 -3.77 -1.14 5.03
CA ALA A 46 -3.29 0.24 4.95
C ALA A 46 -3.10 0.71 3.50
N PHE A 47 -2.58 -0.16 2.62
CA PHE A 47 -2.49 0.10 1.18
C PHE A 47 -3.86 0.44 0.59
N GLY A 48 -4.88 -0.38 0.86
CA GLY A 48 -6.25 -0.12 0.40
C GLY A 48 -6.84 1.19 0.94
N TYR A 49 -6.46 1.58 2.16
CA TYR A 49 -6.86 2.86 2.75
C TYR A 49 -6.19 4.07 2.11
N ILE A 50 -4.86 4.04 1.96
CA ILE A 50 -4.09 5.14 1.36
C ILE A 50 -4.54 5.39 -0.08
N MET A 51 -4.89 4.31 -0.81
CA MET A 51 -5.36 4.41 -2.19
C MET A 51 -6.82 4.84 -2.32
N GLN A 52 -7.54 5.04 -1.22
CA GLN A 52 -8.91 5.50 -1.29
C GLN A 52 -8.96 6.90 -1.94
N GLY A 53 -9.74 7.03 -3.02
CA GLY A 53 -9.85 8.27 -3.79
C GLY A 53 -8.81 8.45 -4.91
N SER A 54 -7.86 7.52 -5.08
CA SER A 54 -6.79 7.60 -6.09
C SER A 54 -7.16 7.06 -7.48
N SER A 55 -8.42 6.69 -7.70
CA SER A 55 -8.92 5.94 -8.86
C SER A 55 -8.23 4.59 -9.17
N ILE A 56 -7.25 4.17 -8.38
CA ILE A 56 -6.53 2.91 -8.62
C ILE A 56 -7.43 1.69 -8.41
N LYS A 57 -8.45 1.80 -7.55
CA LYS A 57 -9.43 0.73 -7.34
C LYS A 57 -10.19 0.43 -8.63
N GLU A 58 -10.50 1.44 -9.42
CA GLU A 58 -11.17 1.38 -10.71
C GLU A 58 -10.25 0.70 -11.73
N GLY A 59 -8.96 1.03 -11.75
CA GLY A 59 -7.97 0.32 -12.58
C GLY A 59 -7.85 -1.17 -12.21
N LEU A 60 -7.79 -1.48 -10.91
CA LEU A 60 -7.78 -2.87 -10.43
C LEU A 60 -9.12 -3.59 -10.69
N SER A 61 -10.23 -2.87 -10.83
CA SER A 61 -11.53 -3.47 -11.14
C SER A 61 -11.62 -4.05 -12.54
N LEU A 62 -10.72 -3.65 -13.44
CA LEU A 62 -10.62 -4.19 -14.80
C LEU A 62 -10.07 -5.62 -14.82
N ILE A 63 -9.30 -6.01 -13.79
CA ILE A 63 -8.62 -7.32 -13.70
C ILE A 63 -9.19 -8.22 -12.60
N TYR A 64 -9.91 -7.65 -11.62
CA TYR A 64 -10.46 -8.40 -10.49
C TYR A 64 -11.94 -8.10 -10.29
N ALA A 65 -12.71 -9.15 -10.01
CA ALA A 65 -14.13 -9.02 -9.64
C ALA A 65 -14.30 -8.17 -8.36
N PRO A 66 -15.40 -7.39 -8.22
CA PRO A 66 -15.61 -6.47 -7.10
C PRO A 66 -15.45 -7.11 -5.71
N ASN A 67 -15.99 -8.31 -5.51
CA ASN A 67 -15.87 -9.04 -4.24
C ASN A 67 -14.43 -9.47 -3.94
N SER A 68 -13.64 -9.75 -4.97
CA SER A 68 -12.21 -10.03 -4.85
C SER A 68 -11.45 -8.77 -4.44
N LEU A 69 -11.75 -7.64 -5.08
CA LEU A 69 -11.13 -6.35 -4.77
C LEU A 69 -11.33 -5.95 -3.31
N VAL A 70 -12.55 -6.06 -2.79
CA VAL A 70 -12.83 -5.70 -1.39
C VAL A 70 -11.98 -6.55 -0.45
N LYS A 71 -11.96 -7.87 -0.61
CA LYS A 71 -11.15 -8.77 0.23
C LYS A 71 -9.64 -8.53 0.08
N MET A 72 -9.21 -8.08 -1.10
CA MET A 72 -7.81 -7.80 -1.40
C MET A 72 -7.34 -6.50 -0.74
N LEU A 73 -8.14 -5.44 -0.84
CA LEU A 73 -7.87 -4.12 -0.26
C LEU A 73 -8.05 -4.09 1.26
N THR A 74 -8.76 -5.07 1.83
CA THR A 74 -8.81 -5.29 3.28
C THR A 74 -7.76 -6.28 3.79
N GLY A 75 -6.84 -6.74 2.93
CA GLY A 75 -5.76 -7.66 3.30
C GLY A 75 -6.19 -9.10 3.61
N HIS A 76 -7.45 -9.47 3.36
CA HIS A 76 -7.99 -10.81 3.60
C HIS A 76 -7.71 -11.79 2.46
N ALA A 77 -7.38 -11.29 1.27
CA ALA A 77 -7.02 -12.09 0.10
C ALA A 77 -5.53 -11.94 -0.25
N TYR A 78 -4.66 -12.30 0.68
CA TYR A 78 -3.21 -12.07 0.64
C TYR A 78 -2.55 -12.32 -0.74
N ALA A 79 -2.65 -13.54 -1.29
CA ALA A 79 -1.99 -13.88 -2.55
C ALA A 79 -2.43 -12.98 -3.71
N ARG A 80 -3.70 -12.56 -3.71
CA ARG A 80 -4.22 -11.60 -4.70
C ARG A 80 -3.70 -10.19 -4.42
N SER A 81 -3.61 -9.79 -3.15
CA SER A 81 -3.11 -8.46 -2.75
C SER A 81 -1.65 -8.24 -3.16
N VAL A 82 -0.80 -9.26 -2.97
CA VAL A 82 0.61 -9.22 -3.42
C VAL A 82 0.68 -9.05 -4.93
N ARG A 83 -0.03 -9.91 -5.68
CA ARG A 83 -0.02 -9.86 -7.14
C ARG A 83 -0.51 -8.51 -7.67
N ALA A 84 -1.60 -7.99 -7.13
CA ALA A 84 -2.15 -6.70 -7.52
C ALA A 84 -1.18 -5.55 -7.21
N HIS A 85 -0.52 -5.57 -6.06
CA HIS A 85 0.46 -4.56 -5.70
C HIS A 85 1.68 -4.58 -6.63
N THR A 86 2.23 -5.76 -6.92
CA THR A 86 3.33 -5.90 -7.89
C THR A 86 2.94 -5.40 -9.28
N LEU A 87 1.73 -5.75 -9.74
CA LEU A 87 1.25 -5.32 -11.06
C LEU A 87 1.03 -3.81 -11.14
N LEU A 88 0.49 -3.22 -10.06
CA LEU A 88 0.33 -1.78 -9.96
C LEU A 88 1.69 -1.08 -9.99
N HIS A 89 2.64 -1.55 -9.17
CA HIS A 89 3.99 -0.98 -9.11
C HIS A 89 4.70 -1.05 -10.46
N LEU A 90 4.62 -2.19 -11.15
CA LEU A 90 5.18 -2.37 -12.49
C LEU A 90 4.54 -1.44 -13.51
N THR A 91 3.21 -1.34 -13.50
CA THR A 91 2.46 -0.48 -14.43
C THR A 91 2.83 0.99 -14.23
N LEU A 92 2.84 1.45 -12.98
CA LEU A 92 3.23 2.83 -12.65
C LEU A 92 4.68 3.12 -13.05
N ALA A 93 5.62 2.22 -12.72
CA ALA A 93 7.02 2.36 -13.11
C ALA A 93 7.18 2.44 -14.64
N THR A 94 6.43 1.63 -15.37
CA THR A 94 6.46 1.61 -16.85
C THR A 94 5.91 2.91 -17.43
N ILE A 95 4.79 3.42 -16.90
CA ILE A 95 4.20 4.69 -17.35
C ILE A 95 5.18 5.83 -17.08
N ILE A 96 5.68 5.95 -15.85
CA ILE A 96 6.63 6.99 -15.46
C ILE A 96 7.89 6.94 -16.33
N SER A 97 8.44 5.74 -16.56
CA SER A 97 9.64 5.58 -17.40
C SER A 97 9.41 6.04 -18.84
N LYS A 98 8.21 5.79 -19.40
CA LYS A 98 7.86 6.26 -20.75
C LYS A 98 7.74 7.79 -20.80
N GLU A 99 7.12 8.40 -19.80
CA GLU A 99 6.98 9.87 -19.72
C GLU A 99 8.33 10.57 -19.51
N LEU A 100 9.27 9.95 -18.79
CA LEU A 100 10.60 10.53 -18.54
C LEU A 100 11.50 10.53 -19.78
N VAL A 101 11.39 9.52 -20.65
CA VAL A 101 12.21 9.38 -21.87
C VAL A 101 11.83 10.41 -22.96
N ILE A 102 10.68 11.07 -22.85
CA ILE A 102 10.17 12.00 -23.88
C ILE A 102 10.75 13.42 -23.74
N ASN A 103 11.51 13.74 -22.68
CA ASN A 103 11.97 15.12 -22.41
C ASN A 103 13.36 15.49 -22.96
N ASP A 104 14.08 14.62 -23.68
CA ASP A 104 15.42 14.94 -24.21
C ASP A 104 15.43 15.49 -25.65
N ASP A 105 14.29 15.56 -26.33
CA ASP A 105 14.24 15.91 -27.76
C ASP A 105 13.38 17.15 -28.07
N MET A 106 13.71 18.35 -27.56
CA MET A 106 13.31 19.60 -28.22
C MET A 106 14.06 20.85 -27.75
N HIS A 107 15.32 21.03 -28.17
CA HIS A 107 15.89 22.38 -28.37
C HIS A 107 16.93 22.40 -29.50
N SER A 108 16.62 21.81 -30.66
CA SER A 108 17.35 22.15 -31.89
C SER A 108 16.80 23.46 -32.46
N CYS A 109 17.54 24.53 -32.20
CA CYS A 109 17.45 25.86 -32.79
C CYS A 109 16.99 25.85 -34.27
N LYS A 110 15.80 26.38 -34.55
CA LYS A 110 15.49 26.88 -35.91
C LYS A 110 15.92 28.34 -36.00
N SER A 111 17.18 28.52 -36.41
CA SER A 111 17.68 29.79 -36.93
C SER A 111 17.25 29.94 -38.39
N SER A 112 16.59 31.06 -38.72
CA SER A 112 16.62 31.76 -40.03
C SER A 112 15.97 31.01 -41.23
N LYS A 113 15.22 31.58 -42.19
CA LYS A 113 15.14 32.93 -42.78
C LYS A 113 13.76 33.17 -43.42
N HIS A 114 13.41 34.45 -43.48
CA HIS A 114 12.54 35.09 -44.48
C HIS A 114 12.65 34.48 -45.89
N TYR A 115 11.52 34.10 -46.51
CA TYR A 115 10.81 34.84 -47.57
C TYR A 115 9.51 34.09 -47.92
#